data_AF-A3EXS0-F1
#
_entry.id   AF-A3EXS0-F1
#
_cell.length_a   1.000
_cell.length_b   1.000
_cell.length_c   1.000
_cell.angle_alpha   90.00
_cell.angle_beta   90.00
_cell.angle_gamma   90.00
#
_symmetry.space_group_name_H-M   'P 1'
#
loop_
_entity.id
_entity.type
_entity.pdbx_description
1 polymer ?
#
loop_
_entity_poly.entity_id
_entity_poly.type
_entity_poly.pdbx_seq_one_letter_code
_entity_poly.pdbx_strand_id
1 'polypeptide(L)'
;FLQNAYGVVPSPFDCYLLIRSLKTVTVRMKQHMESSLQIAQFLESHPFIEKVIHPGLESHLQRKVAEKQTSGWGGMLAFYVKGGLRESSLLISKCKIFTLAESLGGYESLIEIPSIMTHASVPLEEKKKLGLTDNLIRVSVGLEAVEDLIDDLKQALTAVTETTK
;
A
#
# COMPACT_ATOMS: atom_id res chain seq x y z
N PHE A 1 30.13 4.86 20.90
CA PHE A 1 29.88 4.63 22.33
C PHE A 1 28.45 4.12 22.57
N LEU A 2 27.39 4.90 22.29
CA LEU A 2 26.00 4.49 22.60
C LEU A 2 25.53 3.18 21.93
N GLN A 3 25.81 2.97 20.63
CA GLN A 3 25.44 1.73 19.94
C GLN A 3 26.07 0.49 20.60
N ASN A 4 27.36 0.58 20.96
CA ASN A 4 28.08 -0.48 21.65
C ASN A 4 27.58 -0.67 23.09
N ALA A 5 27.28 0.42 23.79
CA ALA A 5 26.83 0.40 25.18
C ALA A 5 25.41 -0.18 25.35
N TYR A 6 24.51 0.06 24.39
CA TYR A 6 23.14 -0.45 24.43
C TYR A 6 22.96 -1.81 23.73
N GLY A 7 23.91 -2.23 22.90
CA GLY A 7 23.89 -3.55 22.24
C GLY A 7 22.80 -3.72 21.18
N VAL A 8 22.12 -2.64 20.78
CA VAL A 8 21.10 -2.66 19.70
C VAL A 8 21.81 -2.63 18.34
N VAL A 9 22.53 -3.71 18.04
CA VAL A 9 23.29 -3.91 16.79
C VAL A 9 22.65 -5.00 15.94
N PRO A 10 22.59 -4.84 14.60
CA PRO A 10 22.06 -5.86 13.71
C PRO A 10 22.98 -7.09 13.65
N SER A 11 22.39 -8.26 13.38
CA SER A 11 23.16 -9.46 13.04
C SER A 11 24.04 -9.19 11.80
N PRO A 12 25.32 -9.64 11.78
CA PRO A 12 26.17 -9.51 10.60
C PRO A 12 25.58 -10.16 9.34
N PHE A 13 24.82 -11.24 9.51
CA PHE A 13 24.15 -11.92 8.40
C PHE A 13 23.00 -11.08 7.81
N ASP A 14 22.23 -10.41 8.67
CA ASP A 14 21.16 -9.50 8.23
C ASP A 14 21.75 -8.29 7.51
N CYS A 15 22.88 -7.75 7.99
CA CYS A 15 23.63 -6.71 7.29
C CYS A 15 24.06 -7.15 5.89
N TYR A 16 24.54 -8.39 5.74
CA TYR A 16 24.90 -8.94 4.44
C TYR A 16 23.70 -9.01 3.50
N LEU A 17 22.54 -9.51 3.97
CA LEU A 17 21.31 -9.56 3.18
C LEU A 17 20.80 -8.17 2.79
N LEU A 18 20.88 -7.20 3.71
CA LEU A 18 20.50 -5.82 3.45
C LEU A 18 21.40 -5.18 2.39
N ILE A 19 22.72 -5.34 2.50
CA ILE A 19 23.68 -4.83 1.50
C ILE A 19 23.44 -5.49 0.14
N ARG A 20 23.12 -6.79 0.10
CA ARG A 20 22.72 -7.49 -1.14
C ARG A 20 21.49 -6.82 -1.76
N SER A 21 20.44 -6.55 -0.97
CA SER A 21 19.19 -5.94 -1.42
C SER A 21 19.33 -4.46 -1.83
N LEU A 22 20.29 -3.74 -1.24
CA LEU A 22 20.59 -2.36 -1.62
C LEU A 22 21.11 -2.24 -3.05
N LYS A 23 21.81 -3.27 -3.57
CA LYS A 23 22.34 -3.25 -4.95
C LYS A 23 21.25 -3.11 -6.02
N THR A 24 20.01 -3.48 -5.71
CA THR A 24 18.88 -3.39 -6.65
C THR A 24 17.86 -2.31 -6.26
N VAL A 25 18.14 -1.50 -5.23
CA VAL A 25 17.14 -0.56 -4.70
C VAL A 25 16.64 0.42 -5.77
N THR A 26 17.54 0.96 -6.60
CA THR A 26 17.17 1.95 -7.62
C THR A 26 16.23 1.37 -8.68
N VAL A 27 16.50 0.15 -9.16
CA VAL A 27 15.66 -0.49 -10.18
C VAL A 27 14.32 -0.93 -9.61
N ARG A 28 14.29 -1.42 -8.36
CA ARG A 28 13.04 -1.78 -7.67
C ARG A 28 12.17 -0.56 -7.42
N MET A 29 12.75 0.52 -6.89
CA MET A 29 12.01 1.75 -6.58
C MET A 29 11.42 2.41 -7.83
N LYS A 30 12.10 2.32 -8.98
CA LYS A 30 11.55 2.77 -10.26
C LYS A 30 10.27 2.00 -10.61
N GLN A 31 10.32 0.67 -10.61
CA GLN A 31 9.17 -0.18 -10.92
C GLN A 31 8.02 0.03 -9.93
N HIS A 32 8.31 0.09 -8.62
CA HIS A 32 7.33 0.36 -7.58
C HIS A 32 6.58 1.67 -7.84
N MET A 33 7.31 2.76 -8.15
CA MET A 33 6.75 4.08 -8.42
C MET A 33 5.91 4.12 -9.69
N GLU A 34 6.36 3.47 -10.76
CA GLU A 34 5.64 3.42 -12.03
C GLU A 34 4.33 2.61 -11.90
N SER A 35 4.38 1.50 -11.18
CA SER A 35 3.23 0.60 -10.99
C SER A 35 2.21 1.20 -10.02
N SER A 36 2.66 1.80 -8.92
CA SER A 36 1.76 2.41 -7.92
C SER A 36 0.95 3.56 -8.48
N LEU A 37 1.55 4.40 -9.33
CA LEU A 37 0.84 5.50 -9.97
C LEU A 37 -0.25 5.00 -10.93
N GLN A 38 0.05 3.99 -11.74
CA GLN A 38 -0.92 3.39 -12.67
C GLN A 38 -2.09 2.74 -11.93
N ILE A 39 -1.80 1.98 -10.87
CA ILE A 39 -2.83 1.38 -10.02
C ILE A 39 -3.67 2.47 -9.34
N ALA A 40 -3.04 3.53 -8.84
CA ALA A 40 -3.73 4.64 -8.20
C ALA A 40 -4.69 5.36 -9.17
N GLN A 41 -4.27 5.58 -10.42
CA GLN A 41 -5.10 6.17 -11.48
C GLN A 41 -6.28 5.26 -11.85
N PHE A 42 -6.04 3.96 -11.97
CA PHE A 42 -7.10 2.97 -12.19
C PHE A 42 -8.14 3.02 -11.07
N LEU A 43 -7.70 2.97 -9.81
CA LEU A 43 -8.59 3.02 -8.64
C LEU A 43 -9.36 4.33 -8.56
N GLU A 44 -8.72 5.47 -8.85
CA GLU A 44 -9.37 6.80 -8.81
C GLU A 44 -10.52 6.93 -9.81
N SER A 45 -10.45 6.21 -10.93
CA SER A 45 -11.50 6.18 -11.94
C SER A 45 -12.68 5.24 -11.60
N HIS A 46 -12.53 4.36 -10.60
CA HIS A 46 -13.48 3.28 -10.37
C HIS A 46 -14.65 3.70 -9.46
N PRO A 47 -15.92 3.45 -9.85
CA PRO A 47 -17.09 3.99 -9.14
C PRO A 47 -17.32 3.41 -7.73
N PHE A 48 -16.68 2.30 -7.38
CA PHE A 48 -16.73 1.71 -6.05
C PHE A 48 -15.66 2.27 -5.08
N ILE A 49 -14.76 3.12 -5.58
CA ILE A 49 -13.72 3.76 -4.79
C ILE A 49 -14.20 5.17 -4.42
N GLU A 50 -14.11 5.52 -3.14
CA GLU A 50 -14.51 6.84 -2.62
C GLU A 50 -13.38 7.86 -2.77
N LYS A 51 -12.15 7.41 -2.53
CA LYS A 51 -10.97 8.27 -2.52
C LYS A 51 -9.71 7.43 -2.64
N VAL A 52 -8.73 7.94 -3.38
CA VAL A 52 -7.37 7.39 -3.44
C VAL A 52 -6.40 8.38 -2.80
N ILE A 53 -5.43 7.86 -2.06
CA ILE A 53 -4.31 8.59 -1.47
C ILE A 53 -3.04 8.08 -2.13
N HIS A 54 -2.51 8.87 -3.07
CA HIS A 54 -1.22 8.62 -3.68
C HIS A 54 -0.58 9.97 -4.08
N PRO A 55 0.68 10.26 -3.67
CA PRO A 55 1.30 11.57 -3.89
C PRO A 55 1.43 12.00 -5.36
N GLY A 56 1.46 11.03 -6.28
CA GLY A 56 1.54 11.30 -7.73
C GLY A 56 0.20 11.62 -8.41
N LEU A 57 -0.94 11.54 -7.70
CA LEU A 57 -2.24 11.90 -8.28
C LEU A 57 -2.47 13.42 -8.24
N GLU A 58 -3.10 13.97 -9.27
CA GLU A 58 -3.45 15.41 -9.33
C GLU A 58 -4.39 15.83 -8.20
N SER A 59 -5.25 14.92 -7.76
CA SER A 59 -6.17 15.10 -6.63
C SER A 59 -5.48 15.16 -5.25
N HIS A 60 -4.20 14.78 -5.16
CA HIS A 60 -3.49 14.73 -3.89
C HIS A 60 -3.10 16.14 -3.43
N LEU A 61 -3.62 16.56 -2.27
CA LEU A 61 -3.48 17.91 -1.73
C LEU A 61 -2.02 18.40 -1.65
N GLN A 62 -1.11 17.52 -1.25
CA GLN A 62 0.31 17.86 -1.11
C GLN A 62 1.18 17.45 -2.32
N ARG A 63 0.60 17.20 -3.50
CA ARG A 63 1.37 16.79 -4.69
C ARG A 63 2.52 17.75 -5.00
N LYS A 64 2.26 19.06 -5.05
CA LYS A 64 3.29 20.08 -5.32
C LYS A 64 4.40 20.12 -4.25
N VAL A 65 4.09 19.73 -3.02
CA VAL A 65 5.10 19.63 -1.95
C VAL A 65 5.94 18.38 -2.16
N ALA A 66 5.30 17.24 -2.45
CA ALA A 66 6.00 16.00 -2.80
C ALA A 66 6.95 16.21 -4.00
N GLU A 67 6.50 16.84 -5.09
CA GLU A 67 7.33 17.17 -6.27
C GLU A 67 8.59 17.98 -5.94
N LYS A 68 8.51 18.86 -4.93
CA LYS A 68 9.63 19.72 -4.54
C LYS A 68 10.65 19.02 -3.64
N GLN A 69 10.23 18.02 -2.88
CA GLN A 69 11.05 17.42 -1.81
C GLN A 69 11.40 15.94 -2.05
N THR A 70 10.81 15.30 -3.06
CA THR A 70 11.08 13.90 -3.41
C THR A 70 11.46 13.77 -4.88
N SER A 71 12.19 12.71 -5.21
CA SER A 71 12.54 12.34 -6.59
C SER A 71 11.52 11.38 -7.23
N GLY A 72 10.40 11.12 -6.55
CA GLY A 72 9.40 10.13 -6.92
C GLY A 72 8.36 9.89 -5.82
N TRP A 73 7.41 8.97 -6.08
CA TRP A 73 6.22 8.75 -5.24
C TRP A 73 6.27 7.48 -4.38
N GLY A 74 7.17 6.55 -4.71
CA GLY A 74 7.29 5.25 -4.03
C GLY A 74 6.19 4.25 -4.42
N GLY A 75 6.22 3.06 -3.81
CA GLY A 75 5.28 1.95 -4.09
C GLY A 75 4.02 1.92 -3.22
N MET A 76 3.80 2.93 -2.38
CA MET A 76 2.71 2.93 -1.40
C MET A 76 1.52 3.70 -1.92
N LEU A 77 0.33 3.11 -1.79
CA LEU A 77 -0.94 3.81 -1.98
C LEU A 77 -1.94 3.34 -0.92
N ALA A 78 -2.96 4.16 -0.68
CA ALA A 78 -4.10 3.78 0.11
C ALA A 78 -5.38 4.26 -0.57
N PHE A 79 -6.50 3.58 -0.34
CA PHE A 79 -7.79 3.98 -0.91
C PHE A 79 -8.94 3.60 0.01
N TYR A 80 -10.03 4.34 -0.13
CA TYR A 80 -11.27 4.08 0.58
C TYR A 80 -12.25 3.42 -0.37
N VAL A 81 -12.81 2.29 0.02
CA VAL A 81 -13.89 1.62 -0.70
C VAL A 81 -15.25 2.11 -0.22
N LYS A 82 -16.27 2.04 -1.07
CA LYS A 82 -17.65 2.24 -0.62
C LYS A 82 -18.07 1.11 0.32
N GLY A 83 -18.76 1.46 1.40
CA GLY A 83 -19.18 0.52 2.44
C GLY A 83 -18.24 0.56 3.64
N GLY A 84 -18.02 -0.60 4.27
CA GLY A 84 -17.24 -0.73 5.50
C GLY A 84 -16.37 -1.99 5.49
N LEU A 85 -16.15 -2.54 6.69
CA LEU A 85 -15.25 -3.68 6.89
C LEU A 85 -15.58 -4.89 6.03
N ARG A 86 -16.88 -5.13 5.81
CA ARG A 86 -17.36 -6.27 5.01
C ARG A 86 -16.90 -6.16 3.56
N GLU A 87 -17.08 -5.00 2.95
CA GLU A 87 -16.71 -4.72 1.57
C GLU A 87 -15.19 -4.75 1.40
N SER A 88 -14.44 -4.15 2.33
CA SER A 88 -12.98 -4.22 2.34
C SER A 88 -12.46 -5.65 2.44
N SER A 89 -13.02 -6.43 3.38
CA SER A 89 -12.61 -7.82 3.60
C SER A 89 -12.95 -8.69 2.40
N LEU A 90 -14.12 -8.48 1.80
CA LEU A 90 -14.52 -9.20 0.60
C LEU A 90 -13.58 -8.86 -0.57
N LEU A 91 -13.26 -7.58 -0.80
CA LEU A 91 -12.34 -7.16 -1.85
C LEU A 91 -10.99 -7.88 -1.72
N ILE A 92 -10.39 -7.79 -0.53
CA ILE A 92 -9.09 -8.40 -0.25
C ILE A 92 -9.13 -9.91 -0.41
N SER A 93 -10.21 -10.56 0.07
CA SER A 93 -10.38 -12.01 -0.06
C SER A 93 -10.49 -12.50 -1.51
N LYS A 94 -10.81 -11.60 -2.45
CA LYS A 94 -10.93 -11.91 -3.87
C LYS A 94 -9.64 -11.68 -4.64
N CYS A 95 -8.71 -10.87 -4.12
CA CYS A 95 -7.38 -10.73 -4.71
C CYS A 95 -6.66 -12.08 -4.74
N LYS A 96 -5.96 -12.35 -5.85
CA LYS A 96 -5.22 -13.59 -6.09
C LYS A 96 -3.72 -13.38 -6.13
N ILE A 97 -3.28 -12.18 -6.46
CA ILE A 97 -1.86 -11.80 -6.54
C ILE A 97 -1.45 -11.06 -5.26
N PHE A 98 -2.25 -10.09 -4.82
CA PHE A 98 -1.97 -9.38 -3.59
C PHE A 98 -2.07 -10.31 -2.37
N THR A 99 -0.99 -10.37 -1.60
CA THR A 99 -0.98 -11.15 -0.35
C THR A 99 -1.53 -10.31 0.79
N LEU A 100 -2.50 -10.85 1.53
CA LEU A 100 -2.97 -10.27 2.79
C LEU A 100 -1.90 -10.47 3.87
N ALA A 101 -1.10 -9.44 4.11
CA ALA A 101 -0.05 -9.47 5.13
C ALA A 101 0.31 -8.07 5.62
N GLU A 102 0.88 -8.01 6.82
CA GLU A 102 1.56 -6.83 7.32
C GLU A 102 2.95 -6.69 6.67
N SER A 103 3.63 -5.56 6.92
CA SER A 103 4.88 -5.13 6.25
C SER A 103 4.65 -4.40 4.92
N LEU A 104 5.74 -4.01 4.25
CA LEU A 104 5.77 -3.23 3.01
C LEU A 104 7.17 -3.18 2.36
N GLY A 105 7.24 -2.77 1.10
CA GLY A 105 8.50 -2.50 0.38
C GLY A 105 9.27 -3.74 -0.10
N GLY A 106 8.64 -4.91 -0.01
CA GLY A 106 9.09 -6.15 -0.61
C GLY A 106 8.98 -6.12 -2.14
N TYR A 107 9.35 -7.22 -2.79
CA TYR A 107 9.14 -7.38 -4.24
C TYR A 107 7.73 -7.87 -4.56
N GLU A 108 7.08 -8.47 -3.58
CA GLU A 108 5.72 -8.97 -3.59
C GLU A 108 4.72 -7.85 -3.25
N SER A 109 3.58 -7.87 -3.92
CA SER A 109 2.47 -6.96 -3.66
C SER A 109 1.69 -7.38 -2.41
N LEU A 110 1.56 -6.46 -1.44
CA LEU A 110 0.83 -6.68 -0.19
C LEU A 110 -0.39 -5.77 -0.10
N ILE A 111 -1.46 -6.26 0.52
CA ILE A 111 -2.70 -5.52 0.77
C ILE A 111 -3.18 -5.76 2.19
N GLU A 112 -3.69 -4.72 2.86
CA GLU A 112 -4.19 -4.84 4.24
C GLU A 112 -5.30 -3.85 4.57
N ILE A 113 -6.01 -4.10 5.68
CA ILE A 113 -6.94 -3.17 6.32
C ILE A 113 -6.29 -2.64 7.60
N PRO A 114 -5.76 -1.41 7.62
CA PRO A 114 -4.98 -0.91 8.75
C PRO A 114 -5.76 -0.92 10.08
N SER A 115 -7.08 -0.68 10.07
CA SER A 115 -7.89 -0.55 11.29
C SER A 115 -7.92 -1.83 12.15
N ILE A 116 -7.80 -3.01 11.53
CA ILE A 116 -7.83 -4.32 12.18
C ILE A 116 -6.49 -5.09 12.10
N MET A 117 -5.46 -4.51 11.47
CA MET A 117 -4.13 -5.12 11.30
C MET A 117 -3.04 -4.22 11.89
N THR A 118 -2.26 -3.52 11.06
CA THR A 118 -1.08 -2.74 11.50
C THR A 118 -1.35 -1.66 12.53
N HIS A 119 -2.57 -1.12 12.56
CA HIS A 119 -2.97 -0.11 13.52
C HIS A 119 -3.98 -0.66 14.54
N ALA A 120 -4.14 -1.98 14.66
CA ALA A 120 -5.08 -2.60 15.60
C ALA A 120 -4.92 -2.07 17.03
N SER A 121 -3.69 -1.79 17.46
CA SER A 121 -3.32 -1.26 18.79
C SER A 121 -3.68 0.21 19.03
N VAL A 122 -4.04 0.98 17.98
CA VAL A 122 -4.44 2.38 18.12
C VAL A 122 -5.88 2.47 18.67
N PRO A 123 -6.15 3.32 19.68
CA PRO A 123 -7.51 3.50 20.20
C PRO A 123 -8.52 3.92 19.12
N LEU A 124 -9.75 3.44 19.20
CA LEU A 124 -10.79 3.67 18.18
C LEU A 124 -11.04 5.16 17.90
N GLU A 125 -11.08 5.98 18.94
CA GLU A 125 -11.30 7.43 18.80
C GLU A 125 -10.12 8.13 18.10
N GLU A 126 -8.91 7.61 18.24
CA GLU A 126 -7.73 8.12 17.54
C GLU A 126 -7.70 7.65 16.08
N LYS A 127 -8.06 6.39 15.83
CA LYS A 127 -8.26 5.87 14.46
C LYS A 127 -9.22 6.73 13.66
N LYS A 128 -10.38 7.07 14.23
CA LYS A 128 -11.38 7.94 13.58
C LYS A 128 -10.81 9.32 13.24
N LYS A 129 -10.09 9.95 14.17
CA LYS A 129 -9.45 11.26 13.94
C LYS A 129 -8.42 11.23 12.82
N LEU A 130 -7.69 10.12 12.68
CA LEU A 130 -6.67 9.92 11.66
C LEU A 130 -7.23 9.41 10.31
N GLY A 131 -8.53 9.13 10.22
CA GLY A 131 -9.15 8.55 9.04
C GLY A 131 -8.84 7.06 8.84
N LEU A 132 -8.39 6.35 9.88
CA LEU A 132 -8.14 4.91 9.85
C LEU A 132 -9.46 4.13 10.02
N THR A 133 -10.38 4.31 9.09
CA THR A 133 -11.69 3.67 9.05
C THR A 133 -11.59 2.25 8.47
N ASP A 134 -12.64 1.45 8.69
CA ASP A 134 -12.67 0.05 8.23
C ASP A 134 -12.77 -0.12 6.70
N ASN A 135 -13.07 0.97 5.99
CA ASN A 135 -13.05 1.01 4.53
C ASN A 135 -11.72 1.49 3.94
N LEU A 136 -10.72 1.80 4.77
CA LEU A 136 -9.37 2.12 4.32
C LEU A 136 -8.60 0.83 4.01
N ILE A 137 -8.09 0.74 2.80
CA ILE A 137 -7.18 -0.31 2.35
C ILE A 137 -5.82 0.30 2.04
N ARG A 138 -4.74 -0.32 2.53
CA ARG A 138 -3.36 0.05 2.20
C ARG A 138 -2.77 -1.00 1.28
N VAL A 139 -2.03 -0.55 0.26
CA VAL A 139 -1.31 -1.42 -0.67
C VAL A 139 0.16 -1.04 -0.68
N SER A 140 1.02 -2.05 -0.55
CA SER A 140 2.43 -1.99 -0.90
C SER A 140 2.59 -2.66 -2.25
N VAL A 141 2.70 -1.88 -3.31
CA VAL A 141 2.81 -2.38 -4.69
C VAL A 141 4.20 -2.98 -4.89
N GLY A 142 4.26 -4.22 -5.38
CA GLY A 142 5.46 -4.99 -5.65
C GLY A 142 6.11 -4.69 -7.00
N LEU A 143 6.73 -5.70 -7.58
CA LEU A 143 7.48 -5.67 -8.85
C LEU A 143 6.84 -6.54 -9.93
N GLU A 144 5.63 -7.04 -9.70
CA GLU A 144 4.85 -7.79 -10.70
C GLU A 144 4.52 -6.92 -11.92
N ALA A 145 4.02 -7.55 -13.00
CA ALA A 145 3.49 -6.81 -14.13
C ALA A 145 2.29 -5.97 -13.67
N VAL A 146 2.29 -4.68 -14.01
CA VAL A 146 1.27 -3.74 -13.52
C VAL A 146 -0.12 -4.10 -14.05
N GLU A 147 -0.19 -4.66 -15.25
CA GLU A 147 -1.42 -5.14 -15.88
C GLU A 147 -2.04 -6.28 -15.06
N ASP A 148 -1.23 -7.24 -14.59
CA ASP A 148 -1.70 -8.36 -13.77
C ASP A 148 -2.26 -7.85 -12.43
N LEU A 149 -1.59 -6.87 -11.81
CA LEU A 149 -2.05 -6.24 -10.57
C LEU A 149 -3.37 -5.48 -10.76
N ILE A 150 -3.50 -4.74 -11.87
CA ILE A 150 -4.73 -4.02 -12.20
C ILE A 150 -5.87 -5.00 -12.49
N ASP A 151 -5.61 -6.07 -13.25
CA ASP A 151 -6.62 -7.09 -13.56
C ASP A 151 -7.08 -7.85 -12.32
N ASP A 152 -6.17 -8.13 -11.37
CA ASP A 152 -6.52 -8.74 -10.09
C ASP A 152 -7.41 -7.82 -9.23
N LEU A 153 -7.10 -6.52 -9.18
CA LEU A 153 -7.96 -5.55 -8.49
C LEU A 153 -9.31 -5.39 -9.20
N LYS A 154 -9.32 -5.37 -10.54
CA LYS A 154 -10.53 -5.23 -11.35
C LYS A 154 -11.49 -6.40 -11.15
N GLN A 155 -11.00 -7.63 -11.15
CA GLN A 155 -11.85 -8.80 -10.89
C GLN A 155 -12.35 -8.82 -9.43
N ALA A 156 -11.51 -8.43 -8.47
CA ALA A 156 -11.90 -8.33 -7.06
C ALA A 156 -12.99 -7.27 -6.84
N LEU A 157 -12.83 -6.08 -7.43
CA LEU A 157 -13.81 -5.01 -7.39
C LEU A 157 -15.14 -5.42 -8.03
N THR A 158 -15.09 -6.11 -9.18
CA THR A 158 -16.28 -6.63 -9.85
C THR A 158 -17.05 -7.57 -8.92
N ALA A 159 -16.37 -8.56 -8.33
CA ALA A 159 -16.98 -9.52 -7.41
C ALA A 159 -17.64 -8.87 -6.19
N VAL A 160 -17.04 -7.81 -5.62
CA VAL A 160 -17.62 -7.06 -4.51
C VAL A 160 -18.87 -6.33 -4.96
N THR A 161 -18.81 -5.61 -6.09
CA THR A 161 -19.95 -4.82 -6.58
C THR A 161 -21.17 -5.67 -6.92
N GLU A 162 -20.98 -6.90 -7.40
CA GLU A 162 -22.07 -7.85 -7.66
C GLU A 162 -22.69 -8.40 -6.38
N THR A 163 -21.88 -8.59 -5.33
CA THR A 163 -22.34 -9.12 -4.03
C THR A 163 -23.07 -8.06 -3.19
N THR A 164 -22.80 -6.77 -3.43
CA THR A 164 -23.41 -5.65 -2.71
C THR A 164 -24.63 -5.02 -3.41
N LYS A 165 -24.94 -5.46 -4.63
CA LYS A 165 -26.20 -5.12 -5.32
C LYS A 165 -27.35 -5.97 -4.76
#